data_AF-A0A359KRM5-F1
#
_entry.id   AF-A0A359KRM5-F1
#
_cell.length_a   1.000
_cell.length_b   1.000
_cell.length_c   1.000
_cell.angle_alpha   90.00
_cell.angle_beta   90.00
_cell.angle_gamma   90.00
#
_symmetry.space_group_name_H-M   'P 1'
#
loop_
_entity.id
_entity.type
_entity.pdbx_description
1 polymer ?
#
loop_
_entity_poly.entity_id
_entity_poly.type
_entity_poly.pdbx_seq_one_letter_code
_entity_poly.pdbx_strand_id
1 'polypeptide(L)'
;AGGTPMEVNTIAISDGVTMGTEGMKASLVSREVIADSIELVARGHMFDAIVILAACDKTLPASAMALIRLDIPGFVLYGGSIYPGRFHNRDVTIVDVFEGVGANSAGRMTDEDLSILEHAACPGSGACGGQFTANTMAGALETLGLSPVGMASVPQDDPRKEKIGFRAGEVIMDQLRQGLLPSQILTRPAFENMIASACATGGSTNIVLHSLAMAREAGIDLTIDDFNAISERTPVIADLMPGGQYTAVDVYNAGGIELITKRLIEGGVVDGSQLTPTGQTLTEATAHAEPTEGQKVVYTVEAPLKPTGGLVILKGNLAPEG
;
A
#
# COMPACT_ATOMS: atom_id res chain seq x y z
N ALA A 1 25.63 -6.70 1.39
CA ALA A 1 25.86 -7.42 0.12
C ALA A 1 26.87 -6.73 -0.83
N GLY A 2 27.88 -6.00 -0.32
CA GLY A 2 29.00 -5.48 -1.13
C GLY A 2 28.82 -4.09 -1.78
N GLY A 3 27.71 -3.39 -1.52
CA GLY A 3 27.50 -2.01 -1.95
C GLY A 3 27.96 -0.97 -0.91
N THR A 4 27.92 0.31 -1.29
CA THR A 4 28.20 1.47 -0.43
C THR A 4 26.93 2.29 -0.24
N PRO A 5 26.16 2.08 0.84
CA PRO A 5 24.91 2.80 1.03
C PRO A 5 25.17 4.27 1.40
N MET A 6 24.38 5.17 0.80
CA MET A 6 24.30 6.58 1.18
C MET A 6 22.86 6.90 1.54
N GLU A 7 22.62 7.29 2.80
CA GLU A 7 21.30 7.64 3.29
C GLU A 7 21.00 9.12 3.00
N VAL A 8 19.83 9.38 2.41
CA VAL A 8 19.32 10.72 2.17
C VAL A 8 17.83 10.74 2.51
N ASN A 9 17.34 11.86 3.01
CA ASN A 9 15.94 12.03 3.42
C ASN A 9 15.22 13.04 2.53
N THR A 10 13.92 12.83 2.38
CA THR A 10 12.98 13.79 1.79
C THR A 10 11.87 14.11 2.81
N ILE A 11 10.98 15.02 2.47
CA ILE A 11 9.88 15.44 3.34
C ILE A 11 8.74 14.41 3.40
N ALA A 12 7.84 14.56 4.37
CA ALA A 12 6.56 13.88 4.38
C ALA A 12 5.50 14.75 5.08
N ILE A 13 4.24 14.61 4.68
CA ILE A 13 3.09 15.22 5.37
C ILE A 13 2.26 14.11 6.00
N SER A 14 1.85 14.31 7.25
CA SER A 14 0.93 13.41 7.93
C SER A 14 -0.51 13.77 7.58
N ASP A 15 -1.16 12.94 6.77
CA ASP A 15 -2.58 13.11 6.45
C ASP A 15 -3.43 13.05 7.74
N GLY A 16 -3.14 12.11 8.64
CA GLY A 16 -3.87 11.96 9.90
C GLY A 16 -3.85 13.22 10.78
N VAL A 17 -2.72 13.93 10.85
CA VAL A 17 -2.59 15.17 11.64
C VAL A 17 -3.21 16.38 10.94
N THR A 18 -3.14 16.42 9.60
CA THR A 18 -3.62 17.58 8.84
C THR A 18 -5.12 17.54 8.53
N MET A 19 -5.78 16.40 8.74
CA MET A 19 -7.23 16.23 8.55
C MET A 19 -8.03 17.30 9.31
N GLY A 20 -9.00 17.91 8.62
CA GLY A 20 -9.85 18.98 9.18
C GLY A 20 -9.20 20.37 9.25
N THR A 21 -7.98 20.55 8.73
CA THR A 21 -7.25 21.84 8.76
C THR A 21 -6.85 22.32 7.36
N GLU A 22 -6.42 23.58 7.26
CA GLU A 22 -5.82 24.14 6.03
C GLU A 22 -4.58 23.37 5.55
N GLY A 23 -3.89 22.67 6.47
CA GLY A 23 -2.73 21.83 6.14
C GLY A 23 -3.04 20.70 5.17
N MET A 24 -4.30 20.23 5.09
CA MET A 24 -4.70 19.17 4.16
C MET A 24 -4.47 19.56 2.69
N LYS A 25 -4.43 20.86 2.37
CA LYS A 25 -4.09 21.36 1.03
C LYS A 25 -2.65 21.02 0.62
N ALA A 26 -1.77 20.74 1.58
CA ALA A 26 -0.39 20.33 1.35
C ALA A 26 -0.23 18.80 1.15
N SER A 27 -1.27 17.99 1.42
CA SER A 27 -1.19 16.53 1.34
C SER A 27 -0.85 16.05 -0.08
N LEU A 28 -1.76 16.21 -1.04
CA LEU A 28 -1.58 15.62 -2.37
C LEU A 28 -0.36 16.19 -3.12
N VAL A 29 -0.09 17.49 -2.99
CA VAL A 29 1.09 18.13 -3.61
C VAL A 29 2.40 17.60 -3.03
N SER A 30 2.42 17.11 -1.78
CA SER A 30 3.62 16.47 -1.22
C SER A 30 4.05 15.26 -2.04
N ARG A 31 3.13 14.55 -2.73
CA ARG A 31 3.47 13.44 -3.63
C ARG A 31 4.46 13.87 -4.71
N GLU A 32 4.19 15.01 -5.35
CA GLU A 32 5.04 15.53 -6.43
C GLU A 32 6.39 16.00 -5.88
N VAL A 33 6.37 16.75 -4.78
CA VAL A 33 7.59 17.28 -4.15
C VAL A 33 8.52 16.16 -3.68
N ILE A 34 7.96 15.08 -3.13
CA ILE A 34 8.73 13.90 -2.71
C ILE A 34 9.33 13.20 -3.94
N ALA A 35 8.54 12.99 -4.99
CA ALA A 35 9.01 12.34 -6.21
C ALA A 35 10.16 13.13 -6.85
N ASP A 36 9.99 14.44 -7.01
CA ASP A 36 11.01 15.35 -7.56
C ASP A 36 12.25 15.41 -6.66
N SER A 37 12.08 15.39 -5.34
CA SER A 37 13.19 15.40 -4.39
C SER A 37 14.04 14.13 -4.47
N ILE A 38 13.42 12.96 -4.62
CA ILE A 38 14.14 11.69 -4.78
C ILE A 38 14.85 11.67 -6.13
N GLU A 39 14.16 12.06 -7.20
CA GLU A 39 14.73 12.09 -8.55
C GLU A 39 15.95 13.02 -8.62
N LEU A 40 15.85 14.23 -8.05
CA LEU A 40 16.92 15.22 -8.02
C LEU A 40 18.19 14.66 -7.37
N VAL A 41 18.06 14.06 -6.19
CA VAL A 41 19.21 13.53 -5.43
C VAL A 41 19.81 12.32 -6.15
N ALA A 42 18.98 11.38 -6.60
CA ALA A 42 19.46 10.16 -7.24
C ALA A 42 20.18 10.45 -8.57
N ARG A 43 19.63 11.35 -9.41
CA ARG A 43 20.30 11.78 -10.64
C ARG A 43 21.54 12.63 -10.36
N GLY A 44 21.43 13.60 -9.45
CA GLY A 44 22.51 14.55 -9.13
C GLY A 44 23.75 13.86 -8.55
N HIS A 45 23.56 12.80 -7.77
CA HIS A 45 24.64 11.99 -7.19
C HIS A 45 24.96 10.72 -7.99
N MET A 46 24.27 10.48 -9.11
CA MET A 46 24.47 9.32 -9.99
C MET A 46 24.42 7.98 -9.23
N PHE A 47 23.38 7.77 -8.43
CA PHE A 47 23.20 6.48 -7.75
C PHE A 47 22.96 5.34 -8.75
N ASP A 48 23.65 4.21 -8.54
CA ASP A 48 23.53 3.01 -9.37
C ASP A 48 22.24 2.23 -9.10
N ALA A 49 21.72 2.32 -7.88
CA ALA A 49 20.51 1.66 -7.42
C ALA A 49 19.91 2.41 -6.23
N ILE A 50 18.62 2.22 -5.95
CA ILE A 50 17.93 2.92 -4.86
C ILE A 50 16.92 2.03 -4.13
N VAL A 51 16.96 2.06 -2.80
CA VAL A 51 15.87 1.57 -1.94
C VAL A 51 15.17 2.78 -1.37
N ILE A 52 13.86 2.92 -1.62
CA ILE A 52 13.10 4.06 -1.11
C ILE A 52 12.21 3.62 0.03
N LEU A 53 12.45 4.16 1.22
CA LEU A 53 11.64 3.90 2.40
C LEU A 53 10.42 4.82 2.38
N ALA A 54 9.22 4.26 2.44
CA ALA A 54 7.96 5.02 2.42
C ALA A 54 6.97 4.44 3.44
N ALA A 55 6.07 5.25 3.97
CA ALA A 55 5.09 4.79 4.97
C ALA A 55 3.76 5.54 4.91
N CYS A 56 3.77 6.86 5.06
CA CYS A 56 2.52 7.64 5.09
C CYS A 56 1.92 7.79 3.68
N ASP A 57 0.59 7.81 3.57
CA ASP A 57 -0.24 7.87 2.35
C ASP A 57 0.48 8.28 1.06
N LYS A 58 0.91 9.55 0.95
CA LYS A 58 1.44 10.12 -0.30
C LYS A 58 2.89 9.74 -0.60
N THR A 59 3.63 9.25 0.41
CA THR A 59 5.03 8.84 0.24
C THR A 59 5.16 7.61 -0.65
N LEU A 60 4.25 6.62 -0.56
CA LEU A 60 4.32 5.40 -1.37
C LEU A 60 4.19 5.66 -2.89
N PRO A 61 3.13 6.36 -3.38
CA PRO A 61 3.03 6.65 -4.79
C PRO A 61 4.12 7.62 -5.27
N ALA A 62 4.60 8.54 -4.42
CA ALA A 62 5.72 9.41 -4.77
C ALA A 62 7.01 8.63 -5.01
N SER A 63 7.33 7.69 -4.11
CA SER A 63 8.48 6.79 -4.25
C SER A 63 8.38 5.94 -5.52
N ALA A 64 7.20 5.42 -5.82
CA ALA A 64 6.96 4.66 -7.04
C ALA A 64 7.14 5.53 -8.30
N MET A 65 6.58 6.75 -8.32
CA MET A 65 6.78 7.70 -9.41
C MET A 65 8.26 8.04 -9.61
N ALA A 66 9.01 8.26 -8.53
CA ALA A 66 10.45 8.52 -8.62
C ALA A 66 11.23 7.33 -9.22
N LEU A 67 10.93 6.10 -8.80
CA LEU A 67 11.55 4.89 -9.39
C LEU A 67 11.29 4.80 -10.89
N ILE A 68 10.04 5.03 -11.29
CA ILE A 68 9.63 4.98 -12.70
C ILE A 68 10.41 6.00 -13.53
N ARG A 69 10.51 7.24 -13.05
CA ARG A 69 11.23 8.32 -13.75
C ARG A 69 12.74 8.04 -13.82
N LEU A 70 13.33 7.53 -12.74
CA LEU A 70 14.76 7.25 -12.65
C LEU A 70 15.18 6.09 -13.55
N ASP A 71 14.36 5.04 -13.58
CA ASP A 71 14.58 3.79 -14.30
C ASP A 71 15.97 3.16 -14.05
N ILE A 72 16.38 3.14 -12.77
CA ILE A 72 17.55 2.41 -12.26
C ILE A 72 17.07 1.26 -11.36
N PRO A 73 17.89 0.22 -11.11
CA PRO A 73 17.54 -0.84 -10.17
C PRO A 73 17.07 -0.29 -8.82
N GLY A 74 15.87 -0.67 -8.40
CA GLY A 74 15.30 -0.14 -7.18
C GLY A 74 13.91 -0.66 -6.86
N PHE A 75 13.51 -0.45 -5.62
CA PHE A 75 12.19 -0.80 -5.10
C PHE A 75 11.79 0.10 -3.93
N VAL A 76 10.48 0.15 -3.68
CA VAL A 76 9.89 0.79 -2.50
C VAL A 76 9.83 -0.22 -1.36
N LEU A 77 10.29 0.16 -0.19
CA LEU A 77 10.12 -0.61 1.04
C LEU A 77 9.13 0.11 1.96
N TYR A 78 8.00 -0.54 2.23
CA TYR A 78 7.01 -0.01 3.15
C TYR A 78 7.50 -0.12 4.60
N GLY A 79 7.44 1.00 5.33
CA GLY A 79 7.78 1.06 6.75
C GLY A 79 6.97 0.07 7.57
N GLY A 80 5.67 0.00 7.35
CA GLY A 80 4.78 -0.95 8.00
C GLY A 80 3.63 -0.26 8.72
N SER A 81 2.59 -1.05 8.99
CA SER A 81 1.44 -0.60 9.75
C SER A 81 1.78 -0.40 11.23
N ILE A 82 1.10 0.56 11.86
CA ILE A 82 1.02 0.66 13.32
C ILE A 82 0.24 -0.53 13.89
N TYR A 83 0.54 -0.92 15.13
CA TYR A 83 -0.33 -1.82 15.90
C TYR A 83 -1.62 -1.11 16.34
N PRO A 84 -2.76 -1.81 16.41
CA PRO A 84 -3.99 -1.20 16.90
C PRO A 84 -3.87 -0.77 18.37
N GLY A 85 -4.53 0.35 18.69
CA GLY A 85 -4.77 0.76 20.06
C GLY A 85 -5.82 -0.10 20.76
N ARG A 86 -5.97 0.04 22.08
CA ARG A 86 -6.98 -0.68 22.85
C ARG A 86 -7.89 0.28 23.62
N PHE A 87 -9.19 0.17 23.39
CA PHE A 87 -10.21 0.95 24.09
C PHE A 87 -11.39 0.04 24.45
N HIS A 88 -11.81 0.00 25.73
CA HIS A 88 -12.93 -0.82 26.21
C HIS A 88 -12.92 -2.29 25.71
N ASN A 89 -11.74 -2.94 25.76
CA ASN A 89 -11.50 -4.32 25.31
C ASN A 89 -11.68 -4.59 23.81
N ARG A 90 -11.75 -3.54 22.97
CA ARG A 90 -11.69 -3.67 21.51
C ARG A 90 -10.48 -2.96 20.94
N ASP A 91 -10.08 -3.38 19.76
CA ASP A 91 -9.08 -2.68 18.97
C ASP A 91 -9.67 -1.40 18.40
N VAL A 92 -8.83 -0.37 18.34
CA VAL A 92 -9.16 0.97 17.81
C VAL A 92 -8.01 1.50 16.97
N THR A 93 -8.38 2.39 16.04
CA THR A 93 -7.49 3.08 15.13
C THR A 93 -7.77 4.58 15.16
N ILE A 94 -7.03 5.36 14.37
CA ILE A 94 -7.28 6.81 14.24
C ILE A 94 -8.69 7.14 13.73
N VAL A 95 -9.34 6.26 12.96
CA VAL A 95 -10.72 6.48 12.50
C VAL A 95 -11.70 6.46 13.66
N ASP A 96 -11.49 5.60 14.66
CA ASP A 96 -12.32 5.59 15.85
C ASP A 96 -12.27 6.93 16.60
N VAL A 97 -11.12 7.62 16.59
CA VAL A 97 -11.01 8.96 17.18
C VAL A 97 -11.87 9.96 16.41
N PHE A 98 -11.80 9.97 15.08
CA PHE A 98 -12.64 10.85 14.25
C PHE A 98 -14.13 10.57 14.44
N GLU A 99 -14.53 9.30 14.49
CA GLU A 99 -15.91 8.92 14.80
C GLU A 99 -16.29 9.28 16.23
N GLY A 100 -15.35 9.15 17.18
CA GLY A 100 -15.49 9.52 18.59
C GLY A 100 -15.80 11.00 18.77
N VAL A 101 -15.15 11.89 18.03
CA VAL A 101 -15.47 13.33 18.03
C VAL A 101 -16.92 13.58 17.60
N GLY A 102 -17.38 12.88 16.56
CA GLY A 102 -18.78 12.94 16.10
C GLY A 102 -19.77 12.36 17.13
N ALA A 103 -19.41 11.25 17.78
CA ALA A 103 -20.22 10.62 18.81
C ALA A 103 -20.34 11.50 20.07
N ASN A 104 -19.24 12.11 20.51
CA ASN A 104 -19.19 13.04 21.63
C ASN A 104 -20.04 14.29 21.35
N SER A 105 -19.87 14.90 20.17
CA SER A 105 -20.68 16.06 19.74
C SER A 105 -22.17 15.75 19.70
N ALA A 106 -22.55 14.49 19.44
CA ALA A 106 -23.94 14.02 19.45
C ALA A 106 -24.44 13.56 20.83
N GLY A 107 -23.64 13.72 21.90
CA GLY A 107 -23.98 13.29 23.26
C GLY A 107 -24.00 11.76 23.47
N ARG A 108 -23.36 11.00 22.57
CA ARG A 108 -23.29 9.52 22.61
C ARG A 108 -21.97 8.98 23.18
N MET A 109 -21.03 9.87 23.52
CA MET A 109 -19.74 9.56 24.14
C MET A 109 -19.40 10.68 25.12
N THR A 110 -18.81 10.36 26.26
CA THR A 110 -18.39 11.38 27.24
C THR A 110 -17.06 12.03 26.83
N ASP A 111 -16.74 13.19 27.39
CA ASP A 111 -15.41 13.83 27.17
C ASP A 111 -14.28 12.96 27.72
N GLU A 112 -14.53 12.23 28.82
CA GLU A 112 -13.58 11.30 29.42
C GLU A 112 -13.30 10.12 28.49
N ASP A 113 -14.35 9.49 27.95
CA ASP A 113 -14.21 8.38 26.99
C ASP A 113 -13.48 8.83 25.72
N LEU A 114 -13.80 10.02 25.20
CA LEU A 114 -13.12 10.56 24.03
C LEU A 114 -11.63 10.79 24.29
N SER A 115 -11.29 11.34 25.45
CA SER A 115 -9.89 11.56 25.86
C SER A 115 -9.14 10.23 26.00
N ILE A 116 -9.74 9.21 26.63
CA ILE A 116 -9.12 7.88 26.75
C ILE A 116 -8.90 7.27 25.36
N LEU A 117 -9.88 7.38 24.47
CA LEU A 117 -9.79 6.89 23.09
C LEU A 117 -8.65 7.58 22.32
N GLU A 118 -8.55 8.90 22.40
CA GLU A 118 -7.49 9.70 21.77
C GLU A 118 -6.09 9.21 22.21
N HIS A 119 -5.88 9.02 23.51
CA HIS A 119 -4.59 8.59 24.07
C HIS A 119 -4.25 7.13 23.71
N ALA A 120 -5.24 6.31 23.38
CA ALA A 120 -5.07 4.89 23.11
C ALA A 120 -4.88 4.56 21.62
N ALA A 121 -5.47 5.33 20.71
CA ALA A 121 -5.65 4.95 19.30
C ALA A 121 -4.35 4.83 18.48
N CYS A 122 -3.26 5.49 18.90
CA CYS A 122 -1.98 5.47 18.20
C CYS A 122 -0.85 5.07 19.16
N PRO A 123 -0.70 3.77 19.47
CA PRO A 123 0.18 3.30 20.56
C PRO A 123 1.68 3.32 20.24
N GLY A 124 2.08 3.56 18.98
CA GLY A 124 3.46 3.43 18.54
C GLY A 124 3.71 3.94 17.13
N SER A 125 4.77 3.45 16.51
CA SER A 125 5.19 3.89 15.16
C SER A 125 4.45 3.10 14.08
N GLY A 126 4.30 3.71 12.89
CA GLY A 126 3.77 3.04 11.70
C GLY A 126 2.68 3.86 11.00
N ALA A 127 2.30 3.44 9.79
CA ALA A 127 1.18 4.06 9.08
C ALA A 127 -0.17 3.61 9.65
N CYS A 128 -1.26 4.26 9.24
CA CYS A 128 -2.62 3.98 9.74
C CYS A 128 -2.99 2.49 9.56
N GLY A 129 -3.57 1.87 10.60
CA GLY A 129 -3.74 0.42 10.67
C GLY A 129 -4.84 -0.21 9.80
N GLY A 130 -5.78 0.60 9.29
CA GLY A 130 -6.81 0.14 8.35
C GLY A 130 -6.34 0.13 6.90
N GLN A 131 -7.19 -0.36 5.99
CA GLN A 131 -6.97 -0.37 4.54
C GLN A 131 -7.19 1.02 3.91
N PHE A 132 -6.54 2.03 4.48
CA PHE A 132 -6.44 3.38 3.91
C PHE A 132 -5.37 3.42 2.82
N THR A 133 -5.01 4.62 2.34
CA THR A 133 -4.10 4.76 1.19
C THR A 133 -2.75 4.11 1.45
N ALA A 134 -2.15 4.27 2.64
CA ALA A 134 -0.87 3.63 2.97
C ALA A 134 -0.87 2.10 2.74
N ASN A 135 -1.75 1.35 3.41
CA ASN A 135 -1.79 -0.12 3.27
C ASN A 135 -2.34 -0.55 1.90
N THR A 136 -3.26 0.22 1.29
CA THR A 136 -3.71 -0.02 -0.09
C THR A 136 -2.52 0.06 -1.06
N MET A 137 -1.74 1.13 -0.99
CA MET A 137 -0.57 1.33 -1.84
C MET A 137 0.54 0.32 -1.54
N ALA A 138 0.73 -0.08 -0.28
CA ALA A 138 1.72 -1.08 0.09
C ALA A 138 1.44 -2.43 -0.60
N GLY A 139 0.21 -2.94 -0.49
CA GLY A 139 -0.20 -4.16 -1.18
C GLY A 139 -0.19 -4.01 -2.70
N ALA A 140 -0.69 -2.89 -3.20
CA ALA A 140 -0.72 -2.59 -4.62
C ALA A 140 0.70 -2.53 -5.23
N LEU A 141 1.71 -2.00 -4.53
CA LEU A 141 3.09 -1.95 -5.00
C LEU A 141 3.79 -3.32 -5.00
N GLU A 142 3.47 -4.21 -4.06
CA GLU A 142 3.94 -5.60 -4.12
C GLU A 142 3.36 -6.30 -5.37
N THR A 143 2.05 -6.14 -5.63
CA THR A 143 1.40 -6.75 -6.79
C THR A 143 1.79 -6.08 -8.13
N LEU A 144 2.11 -4.78 -8.13
CA LEU A 144 2.65 -4.08 -9.30
C LEU A 144 4.07 -4.54 -9.67
N GLY A 145 4.82 -5.04 -8.69
CA GLY A 145 6.23 -5.41 -8.86
C GLY A 145 7.23 -4.29 -8.57
N LEU A 146 6.84 -3.24 -7.82
CA LEU A 146 7.77 -2.19 -7.36
C LEU A 146 8.13 -2.30 -5.87
N SER A 147 7.59 -3.29 -5.17
CA SER A 147 8.01 -3.70 -3.83
C SER A 147 8.27 -5.21 -3.84
N PRO A 148 9.31 -5.72 -3.14
CA PRO A 148 9.48 -7.14 -2.97
C PRO A 148 8.30 -7.72 -2.17
N VAL A 149 7.77 -8.83 -2.66
CA VAL A 149 6.65 -9.55 -2.05
C VAL A 149 7.04 -10.01 -0.63
N GLY A 150 6.13 -9.81 0.33
CA GLY A 150 6.30 -10.24 1.73
C GLY A 150 6.99 -9.27 2.66
N MET A 151 7.64 -8.24 2.12
CA MET A 151 8.38 -7.28 2.93
C MET A 151 7.50 -6.17 3.48
N ALA A 152 6.38 -5.85 2.83
CA ALA A 152 5.47 -4.79 3.25
C ALA A 152 4.53 -5.20 4.39
N SER A 153 4.22 -6.49 4.52
CA SER A 153 3.22 -6.96 5.51
C SER A 153 3.67 -6.83 6.96
N VAL A 154 4.98 -6.81 7.22
CA VAL A 154 5.50 -6.77 8.59
C VAL A 154 5.13 -5.43 9.26
N PRO A 155 4.49 -5.41 10.45
CA PRO A 155 4.21 -4.18 11.19
C PRO A 155 5.49 -3.43 11.56
N GLN A 156 5.38 -2.11 11.75
CA GLN A 156 6.56 -1.25 11.97
C GLN A 156 7.36 -1.67 13.22
N ASP A 157 6.67 -1.92 14.33
CA ASP A 157 7.31 -2.27 15.61
C ASP A 157 7.47 -3.81 15.80
N ASP A 158 7.23 -4.62 14.77
CA ASP A 158 7.50 -6.06 14.84
C ASP A 158 9.02 -6.30 14.85
N PRO A 159 9.57 -7.16 15.73
CA PRO A 159 11.01 -7.45 15.80
C PRO A 159 11.63 -7.96 14.48
N ARG A 160 10.81 -8.49 13.56
CA ARG A 160 11.25 -8.93 12.24
C ARG A 160 11.54 -7.76 11.30
N LYS A 161 11.06 -6.54 11.57
CA LYS A 161 11.26 -5.38 10.70
C LYS A 161 12.75 -5.05 10.50
N GLU A 162 13.60 -5.24 11.51
CA GLU A 162 15.05 -5.09 11.37
C GLU A 162 15.65 -6.09 10.36
N LYS A 163 15.16 -7.35 10.39
CA LYS A 163 15.58 -8.37 9.41
C LYS A 163 15.11 -8.03 7.99
N ILE A 164 13.92 -7.43 7.85
CA ILE A 164 13.44 -6.91 6.57
C ILE A 164 14.36 -5.81 6.05
N GLY A 165 14.77 -4.87 6.90
CA GLY A 165 15.73 -3.83 6.53
C GLY A 165 17.08 -4.40 6.08
N PHE A 166 17.62 -5.39 6.81
CA PHE A 166 18.83 -6.09 6.40
C PHE A 166 18.67 -6.79 5.05
N ARG A 167 17.55 -7.52 4.87
CA ARG A 167 17.23 -8.24 3.62
C ARG A 167 17.07 -7.29 2.44
N ALA A 168 16.55 -6.08 2.64
CA ALA A 168 16.45 -5.08 1.59
C ALA A 168 17.81 -4.74 0.97
N GLY A 169 18.86 -4.66 1.81
CA GLY A 169 20.24 -4.46 1.35
C GLY A 169 20.81 -5.63 0.55
N GLU A 170 20.30 -6.85 0.73
CA GLU A 170 20.65 -8.00 -0.10
C GLU A 170 19.88 -7.96 -1.42
N VAL A 171 18.57 -7.74 -1.36
CA VAL A 171 17.68 -7.69 -2.53
C VAL A 171 18.12 -6.62 -3.52
N ILE A 172 18.48 -5.41 -3.05
CA ILE A 172 18.89 -4.33 -3.97
C ILE A 172 20.20 -4.66 -4.69
N MET A 173 21.13 -5.32 -4.02
CA MET A 173 22.39 -5.72 -4.64
C MET A 173 22.18 -6.88 -5.62
N ASP A 174 21.24 -7.77 -5.35
CA ASP A 174 20.85 -8.84 -6.29
C ASP A 174 20.14 -8.26 -7.52
N GLN A 175 19.20 -7.31 -7.34
CA GLN A 175 18.52 -6.60 -8.43
C GLN A 175 19.52 -5.82 -9.30
N LEU A 176 20.47 -5.11 -8.67
CA LEU A 176 21.54 -4.38 -9.37
C LEU A 176 22.41 -5.32 -10.22
N ARG A 177 22.81 -6.49 -9.68
CA ARG A 177 23.59 -7.48 -10.46
C ARG A 177 22.81 -8.05 -11.64
N GLN A 178 21.50 -8.20 -11.50
CA GLN A 178 20.62 -8.64 -12.59
C GLN A 178 20.39 -7.52 -13.64
N GLY A 179 20.65 -6.27 -13.28
CA GLY A 179 20.34 -5.10 -14.11
C GLY A 179 18.83 -4.95 -14.34
N LEU A 180 18.01 -5.37 -13.37
CA LEU A 180 16.55 -5.36 -13.49
C LEU A 180 15.98 -3.97 -13.17
N LEU A 181 15.41 -3.32 -14.17
CA LEU A 181 14.88 -1.96 -14.13
C LEU A 181 13.36 -1.93 -13.95
N PRO A 182 12.79 -0.85 -13.37
CA PRO A 182 11.34 -0.63 -13.34
C PRO A 182 10.67 -0.78 -14.72
N SER A 183 11.27 -0.25 -15.80
CA SER A 183 10.74 -0.35 -17.17
C SER A 183 10.65 -1.78 -17.71
N GLN A 184 11.38 -2.73 -17.11
CA GLN A 184 11.32 -4.15 -17.47
C GLN A 184 10.27 -4.92 -16.66
N ILE A 185 9.80 -4.35 -15.55
CA ILE A 185 8.77 -4.93 -14.68
C ILE A 185 7.39 -4.38 -15.03
N LEU A 186 7.31 -3.08 -15.33
CA LEU A 186 6.05 -2.37 -15.46
C LEU A 186 5.40 -2.59 -16.82
N THR A 187 4.25 -3.24 -16.78
CA THR A 187 3.42 -3.52 -17.95
C THR A 187 1.98 -3.11 -17.70
N ARG A 188 1.16 -3.03 -18.76
CA ARG A 188 -0.28 -2.83 -18.61
C ARG A 188 -0.92 -3.90 -17.69
N PRO A 189 -0.66 -5.21 -17.85
CA PRO A 189 -1.10 -6.23 -16.89
C PRO A 189 -0.65 -5.98 -15.45
N ALA A 190 0.58 -5.48 -15.21
CA ALA A 190 1.03 -5.17 -13.85
C ALA A 190 0.19 -4.06 -13.19
N PHE A 191 -0.21 -3.03 -13.95
CA PHE A 191 -1.14 -2.00 -13.47
C PHE A 191 -2.55 -2.55 -13.24
N GLU A 192 -3.03 -3.49 -14.06
CA GLU A 192 -4.31 -4.15 -13.81
C GLU A 192 -4.27 -5.01 -12.54
N ASN A 193 -3.16 -5.72 -12.31
CA ASN A 193 -2.90 -6.47 -11.08
C ASN A 193 -2.90 -5.58 -9.84
N MET A 194 -2.24 -4.42 -9.93
CA MET A 194 -2.23 -3.40 -8.88
C MET A 194 -3.66 -2.96 -8.49
N ILE A 195 -4.49 -2.67 -9.49
CA ILE A 195 -5.88 -2.23 -9.28
C ILE A 195 -6.73 -3.37 -8.72
N ALA A 196 -6.54 -4.60 -9.23
CA ALA A 196 -7.23 -5.78 -8.71
C ALA A 196 -6.87 -6.04 -7.24
N SER A 197 -5.60 -5.96 -6.85
CA SER A 197 -5.16 -6.08 -5.46
C SER A 197 -5.85 -5.06 -4.53
N ALA A 198 -5.95 -3.81 -4.98
CA ALA A 198 -6.69 -2.79 -4.23
C ALA A 198 -8.19 -3.10 -4.15
N CYS A 199 -8.83 -3.50 -5.26
CA CYS A 199 -10.26 -3.87 -5.26
C CYS A 199 -10.54 -5.05 -4.33
N ALA A 200 -9.70 -6.07 -4.38
CA ALA A 200 -9.82 -7.30 -3.62
C ALA A 200 -9.71 -7.11 -2.11
N THR A 201 -9.08 -6.02 -1.68
CA THR A 201 -8.88 -5.71 -0.27
C THR A 201 -9.82 -4.61 0.24
N GLY A 202 -10.72 -4.09 -0.61
CA GLY A 202 -11.55 -2.94 -0.25
C GLY A 202 -10.74 -1.66 -0.10
N GLY A 203 -9.67 -1.52 -0.89
CA GLY A 203 -8.71 -0.44 -0.81
C GLY A 203 -9.27 0.96 -1.09
N SER A 204 -8.51 1.96 -0.64
CA SER A 204 -8.83 3.37 -0.79
C SER A 204 -9.07 3.78 -2.24
N THR A 205 -10.08 4.63 -2.47
CA THR A 205 -10.36 5.23 -3.79
C THR A 205 -9.19 6.07 -4.32
N ASN A 206 -8.27 6.53 -3.47
CA ASN A 206 -7.04 7.21 -3.87
C ASN A 206 -6.15 6.36 -4.80
N ILE A 207 -6.33 5.02 -4.82
CA ILE A 207 -5.65 4.14 -5.78
C ILE A 207 -5.88 4.59 -7.23
N VAL A 208 -7.06 5.14 -7.54
CA VAL A 208 -7.39 5.66 -8.88
C VAL A 208 -6.42 6.78 -9.26
N LEU A 209 -6.29 7.79 -8.40
CA LEU A 209 -5.41 8.95 -8.64
C LEU A 209 -3.93 8.56 -8.72
N HIS A 210 -3.52 7.59 -7.89
CA HIS A 210 -2.11 7.21 -7.77
C HIS A 210 -1.67 6.30 -8.91
N SER A 211 -2.45 5.27 -9.25
CA SER A 211 -2.13 4.37 -10.36
C SER A 211 -2.18 5.09 -11.71
N LEU A 212 -3.12 6.01 -11.94
CA LEU A 212 -3.14 6.84 -13.16
C LEU A 212 -1.90 7.72 -13.29
N ALA A 213 -1.44 8.33 -12.19
CA ALA A 213 -0.22 9.13 -12.20
C ALA A 213 1.01 8.25 -12.50
N MET A 214 1.14 7.11 -11.82
CA MET A 214 2.24 6.17 -12.04
C MET A 214 2.24 5.59 -13.46
N ALA A 215 1.07 5.24 -14.00
CA ALA A 215 0.94 4.75 -15.37
C ALA A 215 1.40 5.80 -16.39
N ARG A 216 1.06 7.08 -16.16
CA ARG A 216 1.54 8.19 -16.99
C ARG A 216 3.06 8.33 -16.96
N GLU A 217 3.68 8.25 -15.78
CA GLU A 217 5.15 8.28 -15.67
C GLU A 217 5.80 7.10 -16.41
N ALA A 218 5.15 5.93 -16.38
CA ALA A 218 5.63 4.71 -17.03
C ALA A 218 5.33 4.64 -18.54
N GLY A 219 4.59 5.60 -19.10
CA GLY A 219 4.11 5.55 -20.48
C GLY A 219 3.12 4.41 -20.75
N ILE A 220 2.44 3.91 -19.72
CA ILE A 220 1.41 2.88 -19.81
C ILE A 220 0.05 3.55 -20.03
N ASP A 221 -0.65 3.12 -21.07
CA ASP A 221 -2.02 3.55 -21.31
C ASP A 221 -2.93 2.97 -20.22
N LEU A 222 -3.48 3.83 -19.38
CA LEU A 222 -4.43 3.50 -18.32
C LEU A 222 -5.38 4.69 -18.16
N THR A 223 -6.67 4.39 -18.16
CA THR A 223 -7.73 5.38 -18.08
C THR A 223 -8.61 5.11 -16.88
N ILE A 224 -9.39 6.11 -16.47
CA ILE A 224 -10.34 5.93 -15.37
C ILE A 224 -11.41 4.88 -15.70
N ASP A 225 -11.70 4.64 -16.98
CA ASP A 225 -12.72 3.66 -17.40
C ASP A 225 -12.29 2.21 -17.15
N ASP A 226 -10.98 1.94 -17.13
CA ASP A 226 -10.44 0.60 -16.90
C ASP A 226 -10.79 0.06 -15.50
N PHE A 227 -11.00 0.95 -14.52
CA PHE A 227 -11.28 0.58 -13.13
C PHE A 227 -12.61 -0.16 -12.96
N ASN A 228 -13.65 0.21 -13.73
CA ASN A 228 -14.95 -0.45 -13.62
C ASN A 228 -14.86 -1.92 -14.02
N ALA A 229 -14.22 -2.22 -15.17
CA ALA A 229 -14.05 -3.59 -15.64
C ALA A 229 -13.20 -4.43 -14.67
N ILE A 230 -12.13 -3.85 -14.11
CA ILE A 230 -11.28 -4.54 -13.14
C ILE A 230 -12.02 -4.76 -11.81
N SER A 231 -12.73 -3.76 -11.30
CA SER A 231 -13.50 -3.86 -10.06
C SER A 231 -14.63 -4.89 -10.18
N GLU A 232 -15.35 -4.92 -11.31
CA GLU A 232 -16.46 -5.85 -11.55
C GLU A 232 -16.00 -7.31 -11.55
N ARG A 233 -14.82 -7.62 -12.10
CA ARG A 233 -14.28 -8.99 -12.11
C ARG A 233 -13.52 -9.39 -10.84
N THR A 234 -13.30 -8.46 -9.91
CA THR A 234 -12.43 -8.69 -8.75
C THR A 234 -13.25 -8.79 -7.47
N PRO A 235 -13.40 -9.97 -6.85
CA PRO A 235 -14.13 -10.09 -5.59
C PRO A 235 -13.33 -9.55 -4.40
N VAL A 236 -14.03 -9.08 -3.37
CA VAL A 236 -13.41 -8.65 -2.11
C VAL A 236 -13.12 -9.87 -1.24
N ILE A 237 -11.85 -10.13 -0.97
CA ILE A 237 -11.36 -11.29 -0.21
C ILE A 237 -10.64 -10.92 1.10
N ALA A 238 -10.57 -9.65 1.50
CA ALA A 238 -10.02 -9.27 2.80
C ALA A 238 -11.02 -8.49 3.65
N ASP A 239 -11.21 -8.90 4.89
CA ASP A 239 -12.14 -8.27 5.85
C ASP A 239 -11.44 -7.16 6.63
N LEU A 240 -11.18 -6.02 5.97
CA LEU A 240 -10.37 -4.94 6.54
C LEU A 240 -11.17 -3.68 6.85
N MET A 241 -10.89 -3.06 7.99
CA MET A 241 -11.34 -1.70 8.30
C MET A 241 -10.91 -0.73 7.18
N PRO A 242 -11.75 0.26 6.81
CA PRO A 242 -13.01 0.65 7.45
C PRO A 242 -14.24 -0.14 6.97
N GLY A 243 -14.14 -0.92 5.89
CA GLY A 243 -15.28 -1.67 5.33
C GLY A 243 -15.59 -2.99 6.05
N GLY A 244 -14.66 -3.44 6.89
CA GLY A 244 -14.63 -4.73 7.56
C GLY A 244 -14.17 -4.64 9.02
N GLN A 245 -13.72 -5.76 9.58
CA GLN A 245 -13.46 -5.89 11.03
C GLN A 245 -11.98 -5.81 11.42
N TYR A 246 -11.07 -6.20 10.53
CA TYR A 246 -9.67 -6.44 10.90
C TYR A 246 -8.73 -5.33 10.41
N THR A 247 -7.50 -5.34 10.95
CA THR A 247 -6.44 -4.39 10.61
C THR A 247 -5.38 -5.02 9.71
N ALA A 248 -4.45 -4.21 9.19
CA ALA A 248 -3.30 -4.71 8.43
C ALA A 248 -2.40 -5.65 9.26
N VAL A 249 -2.37 -5.50 10.60
CA VAL A 249 -1.67 -6.44 11.49
C VAL A 249 -2.33 -7.82 11.49
N ASP A 250 -3.65 -7.88 11.39
CA ASP A 250 -4.36 -9.14 11.30
C ASP A 250 -4.13 -9.82 9.95
N VAL A 251 -4.04 -9.05 8.86
CA VAL A 251 -3.61 -9.58 7.55
C VAL A 251 -2.22 -10.20 7.65
N TYR A 252 -1.29 -9.51 8.28
CA TYR A 252 0.04 -10.04 8.52
C TYR A 252 0.00 -11.38 9.28
N ASN A 253 -0.76 -11.43 10.36
CA ASN A 253 -0.93 -12.65 11.15
C ASN A 253 -1.66 -13.78 10.40
N ALA A 254 -2.48 -13.45 9.39
CA ALA A 254 -3.22 -14.41 8.60
C ALA A 254 -2.40 -15.08 7.48
N GLY A 255 -1.25 -14.51 7.12
CA GLY A 255 -0.41 -14.94 5.99
C GLY A 255 0.08 -13.80 5.09
N GLY A 256 -0.26 -12.55 5.43
CA GLY A 256 0.25 -11.34 4.77
C GLY A 256 -0.39 -11.04 3.41
N ILE A 257 0.13 -9.97 2.79
CA ILE A 257 -0.17 -9.55 1.42
C ILE A 257 0.19 -10.64 0.41
N GLU A 258 1.21 -11.45 0.71
CA GLU A 258 1.61 -12.59 -0.13
C GLU A 258 0.46 -13.60 -0.28
N LEU A 259 -0.25 -13.92 0.82
CA LEU A 259 -1.40 -14.82 0.78
C LEU A 259 -2.53 -14.22 -0.06
N ILE A 260 -2.83 -12.94 0.11
CA ILE A 260 -3.85 -12.24 -0.70
C ILE A 260 -3.48 -12.36 -2.19
N THR A 261 -2.24 -12.06 -2.54
CA THR A 261 -1.76 -12.13 -3.92
C THR A 261 -1.82 -13.56 -4.47
N LYS A 262 -1.42 -14.56 -3.67
CA LYS A 262 -1.54 -15.98 -4.03
C LYS A 262 -2.98 -16.36 -4.37
N ARG A 263 -3.95 -15.98 -3.52
CA ARG A 263 -5.38 -16.24 -3.75
C ARG A 263 -5.90 -15.60 -5.02
N LEU A 264 -5.47 -14.39 -5.34
CA LEU A 264 -5.87 -13.69 -6.56
C LEU A 264 -5.27 -14.33 -7.82
N ILE A 265 -4.05 -14.88 -7.74
CA ILE A 265 -3.45 -15.67 -8.82
C ILE A 265 -4.20 -16.99 -9.01
N GLU A 266 -4.44 -17.73 -7.92
CA GLU A 266 -5.20 -18.99 -7.94
C GLU A 266 -6.60 -18.81 -8.55
N GLY A 267 -7.27 -17.70 -8.23
CA GLY A 267 -8.58 -17.35 -8.78
C GLY A 267 -8.56 -16.70 -10.18
N GLY A 268 -7.38 -16.55 -10.82
CA GLY A 268 -7.24 -15.97 -12.15
C GLY A 268 -7.57 -14.47 -12.25
N VAL A 269 -7.58 -13.76 -11.13
CA VAL A 269 -7.83 -12.31 -11.05
C VAL A 269 -6.55 -11.51 -11.33
N VAL A 270 -5.41 -12.03 -10.85
CA VAL A 270 -4.08 -11.44 -11.00
C VAL A 270 -3.23 -12.31 -11.92
N ASP A 271 -2.55 -11.69 -12.89
CA ASP A 271 -1.56 -12.36 -13.73
C ASP A 271 -0.27 -12.61 -12.93
N GLY A 272 -0.06 -13.87 -12.56
CA GLY A 272 1.08 -14.30 -11.76
C GLY A 272 2.42 -14.36 -12.51
N SER A 273 2.47 -14.09 -13.82
CA SER A 273 3.70 -14.13 -14.62
C SER A 273 4.55 -12.85 -14.53
N GLN A 274 3.99 -11.78 -13.95
CA GLN A 274 4.68 -10.49 -13.80
C GLN A 274 5.90 -10.62 -12.90
N LEU A 275 7.00 -9.96 -13.27
CA LEU A 275 8.23 -9.93 -12.49
C LEU A 275 8.08 -9.05 -11.25
N THR A 276 8.91 -9.33 -10.25
CA THR A 276 9.06 -8.54 -9.02
C THR A 276 10.48 -8.00 -8.94
N PRO A 277 10.82 -7.09 -8.00
CA PRO A 277 12.17 -6.56 -7.88
C PRO A 277 13.25 -7.62 -7.57
N THR A 278 12.86 -8.82 -7.13
CA THR A 278 13.79 -9.93 -6.89
C THR A 278 14.18 -10.68 -8.17
N GLY A 279 13.48 -10.43 -9.28
CA GLY A 279 13.59 -11.17 -10.54
C GLY A 279 12.70 -12.43 -10.60
N GLN A 280 11.98 -12.74 -9.52
CA GLN A 280 10.97 -13.80 -9.50
C GLN A 280 9.66 -13.30 -10.08
N THR A 281 8.89 -14.20 -10.68
CA THR A 281 7.47 -13.94 -10.99
C THR A 281 6.64 -13.83 -9.71
N LEU A 282 5.48 -13.16 -9.76
CA LEU A 282 4.56 -13.11 -8.62
C LEU A 282 4.14 -14.51 -8.15
N THR A 283 3.97 -15.46 -9.07
CA THR A 283 3.64 -16.86 -8.74
C THR A 283 4.75 -17.52 -7.92
N GLU A 284 6.01 -17.34 -8.33
CA GLU A 284 7.16 -17.88 -7.60
C GLU A 284 7.35 -17.19 -6.25
N ALA A 285 7.20 -15.87 -6.21
CA ALA A 285 7.35 -15.07 -5.00
C ALA A 285 6.30 -15.39 -3.93
N THR A 286 5.08 -15.77 -4.35
CA THR A 286 3.97 -16.09 -3.43
C THR A 286 3.80 -17.58 -3.15
N ALA A 287 4.59 -18.46 -3.77
CA ALA A 287 4.40 -19.91 -3.70
C ALA A 287 4.35 -20.47 -2.26
N HIS A 288 5.14 -19.89 -1.36
CA HIS A 288 5.29 -20.31 0.04
C HIS A 288 4.29 -19.65 1.00
N ALA A 289 3.43 -18.75 0.52
CA ALA A 289 2.43 -18.11 1.36
C ALA A 289 1.37 -19.12 1.78
N GLU A 290 1.23 -19.36 3.08
CA GLU A 290 0.27 -20.29 3.65
C GLU A 290 -0.65 -19.56 4.63
N PRO A 291 -1.97 -19.86 4.62
CA PRO A 291 -2.88 -19.29 5.59
C PRO A 291 -2.56 -19.79 6.98
N THR A 292 -2.55 -18.89 7.96
CA THR A 292 -2.47 -19.30 9.36
C THR A 292 -3.75 -20.03 9.76
N GLU A 293 -3.60 -21.12 10.52
CA GLU A 293 -4.71 -21.98 10.91
C GLU A 293 -5.81 -21.18 11.63
N GLY A 294 -7.05 -21.31 11.16
CA GLY A 294 -8.22 -20.66 11.77
C GLY A 294 -8.35 -19.15 11.54
N GLN A 295 -7.49 -18.54 10.72
CA GLN A 295 -7.61 -17.12 10.36
C GLN A 295 -8.98 -16.83 9.69
N LYS A 296 -9.47 -15.60 9.87
CA LYS A 296 -10.78 -15.13 9.36
C LYS A 296 -10.67 -13.83 8.55
N VAL A 297 -9.45 -13.46 8.17
CA VAL A 297 -9.13 -12.14 7.60
C VAL A 297 -9.11 -12.21 6.08
N VAL A 298 -8.49 -13.25 5.52
CA VAL A 298 -8.27 -13.46 4.08
C VAL A 298 -9.09 -14.65 3.58
N TYR A 299 -10.00 -14.39 2.67
CA TYR A 299 -10.91 -15.34 2.04
C TYR A 299 -10.34 -15.86 0.72
N THR A 300 -11.00 -16.85 0.12
CA THR A 300 -10.67 -17.29 -1.25
C THR A 300 -11.54 -16.57 -2.27
N VAL A 301 -11.14 -16.62 -3.54
CA VAL A 301 -11.88 -16.01 -4.65
C VAL A 301 -13.24 -16.70 -4.87
N GLU A 302 -13.34 -17.99 -4.55
CA GLU A 302 -14.57 -18.80 -4.68
C GLU A 302 -15.57 -18.55 -3.54
N ALA A 303 -15.09 -18.12 -2.38
CA ALA A 303 -15.91 -17.80 -1.21
C ALA A 303 -15.58 -16.39 -0.67
N PRO A 304 -15.79 -15.34 -1.47
CA PRO A 304 -15.39 -13.98 -1.10
C PRO A 304 -16.41 -13.32 -0.16
N LEU A 305 -16.02 -12.21 0.45
CA LEU A 305 -16.93 -11.36 1.23
C LEU A 305 -17.95 -10.67 0.34
N LYS A 306 -17.52 -10.22 -0.85
CA LYS A 306 -18.36 -9.60 -1.87
C LYS A 306 -17.94 -10.12 -3.24
N PRO A 307 -18.90 -10.35 -4.16
CA PRO A 307 -18.61 -10.92 -5.47
C PRO A 307 -17.86 -9.95 -6.40
N THR A 308 -17.91 -8.65 -6.12
CA THR A 308 -17.25 -7.60 -6.90
C THR A 308 -16.56 -6.61 -5.97
N GLY A 309 -15.64 -5.83 -6.53
CA GLY A 309 -14.89 -4.79 -5.84
C GLY A 309 -15.78 -3.63 -5.41
N GLY A 310 -15.25 -2.78 -4.52
CA GLY A 310 -15.94 -1.60 -4.01
C GLY A 310 -15.78 -0.33 -4.85
N LEU A 311 -14.90 -0.33 -5.87
CA LEU A 311 -14.64 0.85 -6.68
C LEU A 311 -15.63 0.93 -7.85
N VAL A 312 -16.24 2.10 -8.02
CA VAL A 312 -17.14 2.39 -9.14
C VAL A 312 -16.87 3.80 -9.65
N ILE A 313 -16.60 3.91 -10.94
CA ILE A 313 -16.46 5.17 -11.67
C ILE A 313 -17.82 5.56 -12.23
N LEU A 314 -18.29 6.75 -11.86
CA LEU A 314 -19.60 7.26 -12.24
C LEU A 314 -19.43 8.32 -13.31
N LYS A 315 -20.22 8.22 -14.38
CA LYS A 315 -20.27 9.23 -15.45
C LYS A 315 -21.68 9.74 -15.65
N GLY A 316 -21.78 11.00 -16.04
CA GLY A 316 -23.07 11.63 -16.33
C GLY A 316 -22.92 13.10 -16.67
N ASN A 317 -24.03 13.81 -16.80
CA ASN A 317 -24.05 15.24 -17.08
C ASN A 317 -23.35 16.10 -16.00
N LEU A 318 -23.24 15.60 -14.76
CA LEU A 318 -22.52 16.27 -13.67
C LEU A 318 -21.02 15.91 -13.61
N ALA A 319 -20.65 14.73 -14.12
CA ALA A 319 -19.28 14.20 -14.11
C ALA A 319 -18.97 13.62 -15.51
N PRO A 320 -18.74 14.48 -16.53
CA PRO A 320 -18.57 14.01 -17.90
C PRO A 320 -17.28 13.22 -18.11
N GLU A 321 -16.25 13.49 -17.30
CA GLU A 321 -14.94 12.83 -17.37
C GLU A 321 -14.76 11.73 -16.31
N GLY A 322 -15.79 11.46 -15.51
CA GLY A 322 -15.71 10.60 -14.32
C GLY A 322 -15.53 11.38 -13.03
#